data_AF-A0A6L5X7C9-F1
#
_entry.id   AF-A0A6L5X7C9-F1
#
_cell.length_a   1.000
_cell.length_b   1.000
_cell.length_c   1.000
_cell.angle_alpha   90.00
_cell.angle_beta   90.00
_cell.angle_gamma   90.00
#
_symmetry.space_group_name_H-M   'P 1'
#
loop_
_entity.id
_entity.type
_entity.pdbx_description
1 polymer ?
#
loop_
_entity_poly.entity_id
_entity_poly.type
_entity_poly.pdbx_seq_one_letter_code
_entity_poly.pdbx_strand_id
1 'polypeptide(L)'
;MKYASIMLTDLKLISPRCYTAKLIDGRKIRIPVSQLAGIDKDYKFGSYYWVASWLVRKEGIQPRKQCVFDDSMKRRKAQTITQVIKPFPVAPVESNVINSLKR
;
A
#
# COMPACT_ATOMS: atom_id res chain seq x y z
N MET A 1 -7.27 11.77 -12.00
CA MET A 1 -6.06 10.92 -11.80
C MET A 1 -6.35 9.74 -10.85
N LYS A 2 -5.69 8.58 -11.01
CA LYS A 2 -5.91 7.38 -10.15
C LYS A 2 -5.04 7.44 -8.89
N TYR A 3 -5.67 7.24 -7.74
CA TYR A 3 -5.02 7.16 -6.43
C TYR A 3 -5.34 5.83 -5.76
N ALA A 4 -4.46 5.40 -4.88
CA ALA A 4 -4.64 4.22 -4.07
C ALA A 4 -4.45 4.56 -2.58
N SER A 5 -5.27 3.94 -1.75
CA SER A 5 -5.20 4.07 -0.30
C SER A 5 -4.16 3.10 0.23
N ILE A 6 -3.12 3.64 0.87
CA ILE A 6 -2.05 2.88 1.51
C ILE A 6 -1.95 3.26 2.98
N MET A 7 -1.60 2.29 3.82
CA MET A 7 -1.36 2.53 5.23
C MET A 7 0.08 2.97 5.46
N LEU A 8 0.26 4.05 6.19
CA LEU A 8 1.56 4.58 6.58
C LEU A 8 1.69 4.56 8.11
N THR A 9 2.89 4.29 8.60
CA THR A 9 3.22 4.37 10.04
C THR A 9 3.74 5.74 10.44
N ASP A 10 4.37 6.46 9.51
CA ASP A 10 4.84 7.84 9.71
C ASP A 10 4.79 8.59 8.38
N LEU A 11 4.50 9.89 8.42
CA LEU A 11 4.52 10.78 7.25
C LEU A 11 5.05 12.14 7.69
N LYS A 12 6.23 12.51 7.16
CA LYS A 12 6.92 13.76 7.51
C LYS A 12 7.25 14.56 6.28
N LEU A 13 6.93 15.85 6.30
CA LEU A 13 7.35 16.78 5.25
C LEU A 13 8.86 17.01 5.42
N ILE A 14 9.65 16.70 4.39
CA ILE A 14 11.10 16.90 4.39
C ILE A 14 11.52 18.12 3.56
N SER A 15 10.63 18.57 2.67
CA SER A 15 10.80 19.76 1.84
C SER A 15 9.42 20.25 1.37
N PRO A 16 9.29 21.48 0.85
CA PRO A 16 8.03 21.98 0.30
C PRO A 16 7.43 21.14 -0.83
N ARG A 17 8.21 20.22 -1.40
CA ARG A 17 7.81 19.39 -2.56
C ARG A 17 7.75 17.90 -2.25
N CYS A 18 8.18 17.45 -1.07
CA CYS A 18 8.31 16.02 -0.80
C CYS A 18 8.06 15.66 0.67
N TYR A 19 7.33 14.57 0.87
CA TYR A 19 7.24 13.85 2.13
C TYR A 19 8.18 12.64 2.14
N THR A 20 8.63 12.27 3.33
CA THR A 20 9.11 10.92 3.64
C THR A 20 7.99 10.17 4.34
N ALA A 21 7.63 9.01 3.82
CA ALA A 21 6.64 8.12 4.41
C ALA A 21 7.30 6.83 4.86
N LYS A 22 6.87 6.31 6.02
CA LYS A 22 7.27 4.99 6.50
C LYS A 22 6.09 4.03 6.33
N LEU A 23 6.35 2.88 5.71
CA LEU A 23 5.37 1.81 5.49
C LEU A 23 5.24 0.93 6.74
N ILE A 24 4.26 0.02 6.75
CA ILE A 24 4.06 -0.95 7.84
C ILE A 24 5.26 -1.90 7.97
N ASP A 25 5.84 -2.30 6.85
CA ASP A 25 7.02 -3.18 6.80
C ASP A 25 8.33 -2.45 7.16
N GLY A 26 8.27 -1.18 7.56
CA GLY A 26 9.42 -0.38 7.95
C GLY A 26 10.17 0.29 6.80
N ARG A 27 9.86 -0.02 5.54
CA ARG A 27 10.47 0.65 4.38
C ARG A 27 10.10 2.14 4.37
N LYS A 28 11.04 2.97 3.90
CA LYS A 28 10.85 4.40 3.74
C LYS A 28 10.75 4.75 2.26
N ILE A 29 9.72 5.50 1.89
CA ILE A 29 9.50 5.97 0.52
C ILE A 29 9.41 7.49 0.49
N ARG A 30 9.68 8.07 -0.68
CA ARG A 30 9.52 9.51 -0.92
C ARG A 30 8.25 9.75 -1.73
N ILE A 31 7.38 10.63 -1.23
CA ILE A 31 6.11 10.96 -1.88
C ILE A 31 6.12 12.45 -2.22
N PRO A 32 6.10 12.82 -3.52
CA PRO A 32 5.95 14.23 -3.88
C PRO A 32 4.61 14.78 -3.36
N VAL A 33 4.59 16.03 -2.92
CA VAL A 33 3.39 16.66 -2.33
C VAL A 33 2.21 16.61 -3.31
N SER A 34 2.45 16.81 -4.60
CA SER A 34 1.41 16.73 -5.65
C SER A 34 0.82 15.32 -5.85
N GLN A 35 1.50 14.29 -5.36
CA GLN A 35 1.09 12.88 -5.49
C GLN A 35 0.37 12.35 -4.25
N LEU A 36 0.16 13.21 -3.25
CA LEU A 36 -0.58 12.92 -2.04
C LEU A 36 -1.91 13.71 -2.09
N ALA A 37 -3.03 13.01 -2.21
CA ALA A 37 -4.36 13.65 -2.21
C ALA A 37 -4.91 13.89 -0.79
N GLY A 38 -4.31 13.30 0.23
CA GLY A 38 -4.66 13.51 1.64
C GLY A 38 -4.99 12.21 2.38
N ILE A 39 -5.60 12.36 3.56
CA ILE A 39 -5.96 11.25 4.45
C ILE A 39 -7.19 10.52 3.92
N ASP A 40 -7.16 9.19 3.93
CA ASP A 40 -8.34 8.36 3.71
C ASP A 40 -9.13 8.20 5.01
N LYS A 41 -10.20 9.00 5.14
CA LYS A 41 -11.08 9.03 6.32
C LYS A 41 -12.03 7.85 6.41
N ASP A 42 -12.04 6.94 5.44
CA ASP A 42 -12.92 5.77 5.47
C ASP A 42 -12.49 4.73 6.53
N TYR A 43 -11.27 4.85 7.09
CA TYR A 43 -10.73 3.91 8.07
C TYR A 43 -10.84 4.43 9.50
N LYS A 44 -11.36 3.59 10.41
CA LYS A 44 -11.45 3.88 11.85
C LYS A 44 -10.13 3.71 12.60
N PHE A 45 -9.23 2.87 12.09
CA PHE A 45 -7.95 2.54 12.71
C PHE A 45 -6.81 2.64 11.69
N GLY A 46 -5.67 3.15 12.13
CA GLY A 46 -4.48 3.35 11.30
C GLY A 46 -4.53 4.60 10.43
N SER A 47 -3.35 5.06 10.00
CA SER A 47 -3.20 6.26 9.18
C SER A 47 -3.13 5.86 7.71
N TYR A 48 -4.25 6.03 7.00
CA TYR A 48 -4.35 5.75 5.57
C TYR A 48 -4.28 7.02 4.76
N TYR A 49 -3.60 6.96 3.62
CA TYR A 49 -3.40 8.10 2.74
C TYR A 49 -3.64 7.73 1.28
N TRP A 50 -4.23 8.66 0.55
CA TRP A 50 -4.43 8.57 -0.89
C TRP A 50 -3.16 9.00 -1.60
N VAL A 51 -2.46 8.04 -2.17
CA VAL A 51 -1.21 8.24 -2.91
C VAL A 51 -1.41 7.86 -4.37
N ALA A 52 -0.80 8.59 -5.29
CA ALA A 52 -0.93 8.32 -6.71
C ALA A 52 -0.60 6.85 -7.05
N SER A 53 -1.50 6.18 -7.78
CA SER A 53 -1.42 4.72 -7.95
C SER A 53 -0.16 4.25 -8.69
N TRP A 54 0.43 5.08 -9.54
CA TRP A 54 1.66 4.74 -10.25
C TRP A 54 2.87 4.64 -9.30
N LEU A 55 2.92 5.48 -8.27
CA LEU A 55 3.98 5.46 -7.25
C LEU A 55 3.84 4.19 -6.40
N VAL A 56 2.61 3.88 -5.99
CA VAL A 56 2.28 2.66 -5.23
C VAL A 56 2.73 1.40 -5.99
N ARG A 57 2.50 1.34 -7.30
CA ARG A 57 2.96 0.22 -8.15
C ARG A 57 4.47 0.17 -8.27
N LYS A 58 5.12 1.32 -8.50
CA LYS A 58 6.58 1.41 -8.62
C LYS A 58 7.29 0.91 -7.37
N GLU A 59 6.75 1.23 -6.20
CA GLU A 59 7.31 0.84 -4.90
C GLU A 59 6.87 -0.58 -4.47
N GLY A 60 6.06 -1.28 -5.27
CA GLY A 60 5.58 -2.64 -4.95
C GLY A 60 4.69 -2.69 -3.70
N ILE A 61 3.96 -1.62 -3.41
CA ILE A 61 3.11 -1.49 -2.23
C ILE A 61 1.73 -2.05 -2.55
N GLN A 62 1.19 -2.90 -1.67
CA GLN A 62 -0.17 -3.40 -1.82
C GLN A 62 -1.20 -2.33 -1.39
N PRO A 63 -2.06 -1.83 -2.30
CA PRO A 63 -3.10 -0.89 -1.93
C PRO A 63 -4.31 -1.60 -1.32
N ARG A 64 -5.03 -0.91 -0.42
CA ARG A 64 -6.34 -1.40 0.09
C ARG A 64 -7.53 -0.98 -0.78
N LYS A 65 -7.48 0.23 -1.33
CA LYS A 65 -8.55 0.80 -2.17
C LYS A 65 -7.93 1.56 -3.33
N GLN A 66 -8.70 1.73 -4.40
CA GLN A 66 -8.37 2.64 -5.49
C GLN A 66 -9.52 3.60 -5.73
N CYS A 67 -9.21 4.80 -6.17
CA CYS A 67 -10.22 5.79 -6.52
C CYS A 67 -9.71 6.73 -7.61
N VAL A 68 -10.66 7.46 -8.21
CA VAL A 68 -10.35 8.54 -9.14
C VAL A 68 -10.66 9.86 -8.45
N PHE A 69 -9.66 10.74 -8.41
CA PHE A 69 -9.78 12.13 -8.00
C PHE A 69 -9.88 13.03 -9.23
N ASP A 70 -10.72 14.05 -9.12
CA ASP A 70 -10.81 15.17 -10.05
C ASP A 70 -9.70 16.19 -9.85
N ASP A 71 -9.60 17.14 -10.78
CA ASP A 71 -8.61 18.21 -10.75
C ASP A 71 -8.75 19.11 -9.51
N SER A 72 -9.97 19.22 -8.96
CA SER A 72 -10.24 19.89 -7.68
C SER A 72 -9.99 19.01 -6.45
N MET A 73 -9.29 17.88 -6.59
CA MET A 73 -9.05 16.88 -5.53
C MET A 73 -10.33 16.35 -4.86
N LYS A 74 -11.45 16.38 -5.59
CA LYS A 74 -12.72 15.79 -5.15
C LYS A 74 -12.77 14.34 -5.60
N ARG A 75 -13.07 13.43 -4.67
CA ARG A 75 -13.23 11.99 -4.92
C ARG A 75 -14.54 11.75 -5.69
N ARG A 76 -14.48 11.20 -6.91
CA ARG A 76 -15.71 10.86 -7.67
C ARG A 76 -16.28 9.49 -7.33
N LYS A 77 -15.44 8.44 -7.33
CA LYS A 77 -15.81 7.07 -6.94
C LYS A 77 -14.57 6.35 -6.42
N ALA A 78 -14.68 5.72 -5.26
CA ALA A 78 -13.69 4.74 -4.82
C ALA A 78 -14.20 3.32 -5.09
N GLN A 79 -13.33 2.51 -5.67
CA GLN A 79 -13.50 1.07 -5.78
C GLN A 79 -12.61 0.43 -4.72
N THR A 80 -13.23 -0.28 -3.78
CA THR A 80 -12.49 -1.13 -2.85
C THR A 80 -11.84 -2.25 -3.64
N ILE A 81 -10.52 -2.41 -3.52
CA ILE A 81 -9.84 -3.53 -4.16
C ILE A 81 -9.82 -4.67 -3.16
N THR A 82 -10.77 -5.60 -3.30
CA THR A 82 -10.70 -6.87 -2.60
C THR A 82 -9.76 -7.77 -3.39
N GLN A 83 -8.45 -7.70 -3.13
CA GLN A 83 -7.55 -8.74 -3.61
C GLN A 83 -7.75 -9.99 -2.76
N VAL A 84 -8.53 -10.94 -3.28
CA VAL A 84 -8.62 -12.29 -2.71
C VAL A 84 -7.28 -12.97 -2.99
N ILE A 85 -6.43 -13.08 -1.97
CA ILE A 85 -5.24 -13.94 -2.04
C ILE A 85 -5.78 -15.37 -2.03
N LYS A 86 -5.75 -16.03 -3.18
CA LYS A 86 -6.03 -17.48 -3.25
C LYS A 86 -4.76 -18.20 -2.79
N PRO A 87 -4.78 -18.94 -1.66
CA PRO A 87 -3.65 -19.77 -1.28
C PRO A 87 -3.42 -20.82 -2.37
N PHE A 88 -2.17 -21.10 -2.69
CA PHE A 88 -1.82 -22.20 -3.57
C PHE A 88 -1.94 -23.51 -2.77
N PRO A 89 -2.70 -24.50 -3.25
CA PRO A 89 -2.75 -25.80 -2.60
C PRO A 89 -1.37 -26.45 -2.70
N VAL A 90 -0.74 -26.71 -1.55
CA VAL A 90 0.50 -27.50 -1.48
C VAL A 90 0.08 -28.96 -1.36
N ALA A 91 0.52 -29.80 -2.30
CA ALA A 91 0.29 -31.23 -2.22
C ALA A 91 0.98 -31.80 -0.97
N PRO A 92 0.39 -32.82 -0.30
CA PRO A 92 1.04 -33.48 0.82
C PRO A 92 2.38 -34.06 0.37
N VAL A 93 3.43 -33.79 1.14
CA VAL A 93 4.75 -34.38 0.92
C VAL A 93 4.76 -35.76 1.58
N GLU A 94 5.18 -36.79 0.85
CA GLU A 94 5.18 -38.19 1.35
C GLU A 94 6.13 -38.40 2.56
N SER A 95 7.12 -37.53 2.75
CA SER A 95 8.08 -37.62 3.85
C SER A 95 8.66 -36.25 4.22
N ASN A 96 8.56 -35.88 5.50
CA ASN A 96 9.16 -34.64 6.04
C ASN A 96 10.58 -34.86 6.58
N VAL A 97 11.29 -35.89 6.08
CA VAL A 97 12.64 -36.20 6.55
C VAL A 97 13.62 -35.17 6.01
N ILE A 98 14.06 -34.28 6.88
CA ILE A 98 15.07 -33.26 6.58
C ILE A 98 16.44 -33.95 6.60
N ASN A 99 17.03 -34.18 5.43
CA ASN A 99 18.30 -34.90 5.31
C ASN A 99 19.48 -34.22 6.04
N SER A 100 19.42 -32.91 6.29
CA SER A 100 20.44 -32.19 7.07
C SER A 100 20.36 -32.44 8.58
N LEU A 101 19.34 -33.14 9.07
CA LEU A 101 19.17 -33.54 10.47
C LEU A 101 19.48 -35.02 10.71
N LYS A 102 19.92 -35.77 9.68
CA LYS A 102 20.43 -37.13 9.86
C LYS A 102 21.85 -37.06 10.41
N ARG A 103 22.02 -37.60 11.62
CA ARG A 103 23.28 -37.72 12.34
C ARG A 103 24.14 -38.84 11.78
#